data_AF-A0A7J3NM09-F1
#
_entry.id   AF-A0A7J3NM09-F1
#
_cell.length_a   1.000
_cell.length_b   1.000
_cell.length_c   1.000
_cell.angle_alpha   90.00
_cell.angle_beta   90.00
_cell.angle_gamma   90.00
#
_symmetry.space_group_name_H-M   'P 1'
#
loop_
_entity.id
_entity.type
_entity.pdbx_description
1 polymer ?
#
loop_
_entity_poly.entity_id
_entity_poly.type
_entity_poly.pdbx_seq_one_letter_code
_entity_poly.pdbx_strand_id
1 'polypeptide(L)'
;MLEMKSESFAGMVDGANTITEVFSVVERIVLEGFKAHRPVMLGLADLGVQGAFMIGAFHPVGSNLIVLNRTPLERIGSNAPKELFNAYCFHVLLHEYLHALGLLDEQLVGAMVHEISRKFLGENHPATVMSVKGVTHFFPFIMHYAPGTLPELKVEIVRNFSQQGTNYFV
;
A
#
# COMPACT_ATOMS: atom_id res chain seq x y z
N MET A 1 -31.17 -21.25 4.45
CA MET A 1 -30.89 -19.83 4.23
C MET A 1 -29.41 -19.66 4.51
N LEU A 2 -28.58 -19.53 3.47
CA LEU A 2 -27.14 -19.34 3.63
C LEU A 2 -26.93 -17.88 4.06
N GLU A 3 -26.55 -17.66 5.30
CA GLU A 3 -26.02 -16.38 5.76
C GLU A 3 -24.71 -16.14 4.97
N MET A 4 -24.76 -15.26 3.97
CA MET A 4 -23.53 -14.69 3.40
C MET A 4 -22.86 -13.90 4.52
N LYS A 5 -21.89 -14.51 5.21
CA LYS A 5 -20.96 -13.76 6.06
C LYS A 5 -20.35 -12.66 5.19
N SER A 6 -20.55 -11.41 5.57
CA SER A 6 -19.77 -10.31 5.02
C SER A 6 -18.29 -10.67 5.18
N GLU A 7 -17.57 -10.70 4.07
CA GLU A 7 -16.14 -11.02 4.07
C GLU A 7 -15.39 -10.05 4.99
N SER A 8 -14.43 -10.56 5.77
CA SER A 8 -13.60 -9.70 6.62
C SER A 8 -12.63 -8.90 5.75
N PHE A 9 -12.18 -7.74 6.22
CA PHE A 9 -11.16 -6.97 5.51
C PHE A 9 -9.87 -7.76 5.28
N ALA A 10 -9.46 -8.59 6.25
CA ALA A 10 -8.34 -9.52 6.07
C ALA A 10 -8.58 -10.47 4.88
N GLY A 11 -9.77 -11.09 4.81
CA GLY A 11 -10.14 -11.95 3.69
C GLY A 11 -10.14 -11.21 2.34
N MET A 12 -10.61 -9.96 2.32
CA MET A 12 -10.57 -9.13 1.11
C MET A 12 -9.13 -8.81 0.67
N VAL A 13 -8.23 -8.50 1.60
CA VAL A 13 -6.81 -8.28 1.29
C VAL A 13 -6.17 -9.56 0.78
N ASP A 14 -6.33 -10.68 1.48
CA ASP A 14 -5.74 -11.97 1.12
C ASP A 14 -6.28 -12.48 -0.24
N GLY A 15 -7.56 -12.27 -0.49
CA GLY A 15 -8.28 -12.69 -1.69
C GLY A 15 -7.99 -11.86 -2.94
N ALA A 16 -7.53 -10.61 -2.78
CA ALA A 16 -7.31 -9.68 -3.88
C ALA A 16 -6.41 -10.26 -4.98
N ASN A 17 -6.77 -10.00 -6.24
CA ASN A 17 -6.04 -10.46 -7.42
C ASN A 17 -5.20 -9.35 -8.04
N THR A 18 -5.43 -8.11 -7.65
CA THR A 18 -4.73 -6.93 -8.19
C THR A 18 -4.38 -5.94 -7.09
N ILE A 19 -3.34 -5.14 -7.32
CA ILE A 19 -2.96 -4.03 -6.43
C ILE A 19 -4.11 -3.01 -6.30
N THR A 20 -4.89 -2.82 -7.37
CA THR A 20 -6.10 -1.98 -7.36
C THR A 20 -7.18 -2.51 -6.42
N GLU A 21 -7.39 -3.83 -6.37
CA GLU A 21 -8.31 -4.46 -5.42
C GLU A 21 -7.81 -4.28 -3.98
N VAL A 22 -6.50 -4.44 -3.73
CA VAL A 22 -5.89 -4.16 -2.42
C VAL A 22 -6.09 -2.69 -2.03
N PHE A 23 -5.89 -1.76 -2.95
CA PHE A 23 -6.10 -0.34 -2.70
C PHE A 23 -7.56 0.00 -2.39
N SER A 24 -8.51 -0.64 -3.07
CA SER A 24 -9.94 -0.47 -2.77
C SER A 24 -10.28 -0.86 -1.33
N VAL A 25 -9.57 -1.85 -0.77
CA VAL A 25 -9.69 -2.22 0.65
C VAL A 25 -9.12 -1.12 1.57
N VAL A 26 -7.97 -0.54 1.20
CA VAL A 26 -7.39 0.62 1.91
C VAL A 26 -8.37 1.79 1.95
N GLU A 27 -8.94 2.17 0.80
CA GLU A 27 -9.93 3.26 0.72
C GLU A 27 -11.14 3.00 1.63
N ARG A 28 -11.69 1.77 1.61
CA ARG A 28 -12.83 1.40 2.47
C ARG A 28 -12.50 1.47 3.95
N ILE A 29 -11.36 0.93 4.37
CA ILE A 29 -10.92 0.96 5.77
C ILE A 29 -10.73 2.40 6.25
N VAL A 30 -10.08 3.24 5.46
CA VAL A 30 -9.82 4.63 5.84
C VAL A 30 -11.11 5.46 5.86
N LEU A 31 -12.02 5.22 4.91
CA LEU A 31 -13.35 5.81 4.92
C LEU A 31 -14.16 5.37 6.15
N GLU A 32 -14.13 4.09 6.51
CA GLU A 32 -14.86 3.58 7.68
C GLU A 32 -14.27 4.08 9.00
N GLY A 33 -12.95 4.07 9.12
CA GLY A 33 -12.22 4.42 10.34
C GLY A 33 -12.11 5.91 10.61
N PHE A 34 -11.91 6.73 9.56
CA PHE A 34 -11.56 8.14 9.69
C PHE A 34 -12.55 9.10 9.01
N LYS A 35 -13.56 8.56 8.30
CA LYS A 35 -14.52 9.37 7.52
C LYS A 35 -13.82 10.33 6.55
N ALA A 36 -12.64 9.95 6.08
CA ALA A 36 -11.79 10.72 5.19
C ALA A 36 -11.66 10.01 3.85
N HIS A 37 -11.66 10.77 2.76
CA HIS A 37 -11.48 10.25 1.42
C HIS A 37 -10.85 11.33 0.52
N ARG A 38 -9.81 10.95 -0.22
CA ARG A 38 -9.19 11.77 -1.27
C ARG A 38 -8.92 10.89 -2.49
N PRO A 39 -9.36 11.28 -3.70
CA PRO A 39 -8.99 10.58 -4.91
C PRO A 39 -7.48 10.63 -5.16
N VAL A 40 -6.88 9.48 -5.50
CA VAL A 40 -5.45 9.36 -5.80
C VAL A 40 -5.21 8.60 -7.12
N MET A 41 -4.07 8.87 -7.75
CA MET A 41 -3.53 8.15 -8.90
C MET A 41 -2.38 7.25 -8.42
N LEU A 42 -2.19 6.10 -9.07
CA LEU A 42 -1.02 5.25 -8.85
C LEU A 42 -0.06 5.35 -10.02
N GLY A 43 1.21 5.56 -9.71
CA GLY A 43 2.34 5.40 -10.62
C GLY A 43 3.21 4.22 -10.20
N LEU A 44 3.91 3.62 -11.16
CA LEU A 44 5.00 2.69 -10.92
C LEU A 44 6.30 3.31 -11.43
N ALA A 45 7.34 3.30 -10.62
CA ALA A 45 8.66 3.76 -11.03
C ALA A 45 9.76 2.89 -10.43
N ASP A 46 10.91 2.85 -11.07
CA ASP A 46 12.11 2.26 -10.48
C ASP A 46 12.82 3.34 -9.66
N LEU A 47 12.57 3.36 -8.35
CA LEU A 47 13.02 4.44 -7.45
C LEU A 47 14.47 4.29 -6.95
N GLY A 48 15.18 3.25 -7.40
CA GLY A 48 16.49 2.89 -6.84
C GLY A 48 16.40 2.49 -5.36
N VAL A 49 17.53 2.54 -4.65
CA VAL A 49 17.59 2.25 -3.20
C VAL A 49 18.23 3.46 -2.50
N GLN A 50 17.42 4.39 -2.00
CA GLN A 50 17.91 5.49 -1.17
C GLN A 50 17.07 5.57 0.11
N GLY A 51 17.67 5.12 1.22
CA GLY A 51 17.06 5.16 2.55
C GLY A 51 16.04 4.04 2.81
N ALA A 52 15.73 3.85 4.10
CA ALA A 52 14.83 2.79 4.58
C ALA A 52 13.36 2.94 4.09
N PHE A 53 12.96 4.15 3.69
CA PHE A 53 11.58 4.49 3.31
C PHE A 53 11.31 4.39 1.80
N MET A 54 12.32 4.50 0.91
CA MET A 54 12.13 4.33 -0.55
C MET A 54 12.14 2.87 -1.02
N ILE A 55 12.06 1.93 -0.08
CA ILE A 55 12.09 0.49 -0.36
C ILE A 55 10.76 0.00 -0.95
N GLY A 56 9.68 0.80 -0.92
CA GLY A 56 8.37 0.36 -1.41
C GLY A 56 7.60 1.37 -2.25
N ALA A 57 7.58 2.65 -1.87
CA ALA A 57 6.84 3.69 -2.57
C ALA A 57 7.33 5.10 -2.22
N PHE A 58 6.81 6.11 -2.91
CA PHE A 58 6.97 7.51 -2.60
C PHE A 58 5.72 8.30 -3.02
N HIS A 59 5.22 9.15 -2.13
CA HIS A 59 4.22 10.16 -2.42
C HIS A 59 4.88 11.56 -2.49
N PRO A 60 4.91 12.22 -3.67
CA PRO A 60 5.34 13.61 -3.75
C PRO A 60 4.40 14.49 -2.91
N VAL A 61 4.96 15.17 -1.90
CA VAL A 61 4.21 16.06 -1.01
C VAL A 61 3.36 17.04 -1.83
N GLY A 62 2.06 17.10 -1.52
CA GLY A 62 1.11 17.99 -2.20
C GLY A 62 0.53 17.45 -3.52
N SER A 63 0.88 16.22 -3.92
CA SER A 63 0.29 15.57 -5.10
C SER A 63 -0.90 14.66 -4.73
N ASN A 64 -1.59 14.13 -5.74
CA ASN A 64 -2.52 13.01 -5.58
C ASN A 64 -1.88 11.69 -6.04
N LEU A 65 -0.56 11.63 -6.26
CA LEU A 65 0.12 10.52 -6.90
C LEU A 65 0.80 9.65 -5.84
N ILE A 66 0.43 8.38 -5.75
CA ILE A 66 1.20 7.37 -5.02
C ILE A 66 2.11 6.70 -6.05
N VAL A 67 3.42 6.70 -5.86
CA VAL A 67 4.35 6.00 -6.75
C VAL A 67 4.87 4.76 -6.05
N LEU A 68 4.52 3.55 -6.49
CA LEU A 68 5.14 2.33 -5.96
C LEU A 68 6.46 2.06 -6.69
N ASN A 69 7.42 1.53 -5.94
CA ASN A 69 8.67 1.05 -6.48
C ASN A 69 8.45 -0.29 -7.19
N ARG A 70 8.71 -0.34 -8.50
CA ARG A 70 8.48 -1.54 -9.34
C ARG A 70 9.38 -2.70 -8.93
N THR A 71 10.66 -2.43 -8.66
CA THR A 71 11.65 -3.45 -8.31
C THR A 71 11.25 -4.36 -7.13
N PRO A 72 10.88 -3.85 -5.94
CA PRO A 72 10.44 -4.68 -4.81
C PRO A 72 9.09 -5.37 -5.09
N LEU A 73 8.16 -4.73 -5.81
CA LEU A 73 6.90 -5.35 -6.20
C LEU A 73 7.13 -6.60 -7.06
N GLU A 74 7.94 -6.51 -8.10
CA GLU A 74 8.23 -7.63 -8.99
C GLU A 74 8.99 -8.76 -8.27
N ARG A 75 9.97 -8.39 -7.44
CA ARG A 75 10.75 -9.37 -6.66
C ARG A 75 9.88 -10.11 -5.66
N ILE A 76 9.05 -9.41 -4.89
CA ILE A 76 8.17 -10.05 -3.91
C ILE A 76 7.09 -10.86 -4.64
N GLY A 77 6.44 -10.28 -5.65
CA GLY A 77 5.38 -10.94 -6.41
C GLY A 77 5.84 -12.23 -7.11
N SER A 78 7.13 -12.33 -7.45
CA SER A 78 7.70 -13.54 -8.06
C SER A 78 8.15 -14.60 -7.05
N ASN A 79 8.28 -14.27 -5.76
CA ASN A 79 8.94 -15.13 -4.77
C ASN A 79 8.12 -15.38 -3.48
N ALA A 80 7.02 -14.66 -3.26
CA ALA A 80 6.19 -14.77 -2.06
C ALA A 80 4.79 -15.33 -2.39
N PRO A 81 4.13 -16.00 -1.43
CA PRO A 81 2.70 -16.32 -1.54
C PRO A 81 1.86 -15.08 -1.79
N LYS A 82 0.74 -15.23 -2.50
CA LYS A 82 -0.15 -14.13 -2.90
C LYS A 82 -0.60 -13.30 -1.70
N GLU A 83 -1.00 -13.97 -0.62
CA GLU A 83 -1.50 -13.36 0.62
C GLU A 83 -0.42 -12.46 1.24
N LEU A 84 0.84 -12.93 1.24
CA LEU A 84 1.96 -12.17 1.78
C LEU A 84 2.34 -10.98 0.88
N PHE A 85 2.24 -11.13 -0.43
CA PHE A 85 2.40 -10.03 -1.39
C PHE A 85 1.28 -8.98 -1.25
N ASN A 86 0.03 -9.41 -1.08
CA ASN A 86 -1.10 -8.52 -0.87
C ASN A 86 -0.98 -7.75 0.44
N ALA A 87 -0.53 -8.41 1.52
CA ALA A 87 -0.26 -7.77 2.79
C ALA A 87 0.85 -6.71 2.70
N TYR A 88 1.90 -6.96 1.90
CA TYR A 88 2.92 -5.96 1.58
C TYR A 88 2.33 -4.76 0.84
N CYS A 89 1.55 -5.02 -0.22
CA CYS A 89 0.91 -3.97 -0.99
C CYS A 89 -0.02 -3.13 -0.11
N PHE A 90 -0.81 -3.77 0.74
CA PHE A 90 -1.71 -3.09 1.69
C PHE A 90 -0.93 -2.18 2.63
N HIS A 91 0.14 -2.68 3.24
CA HIS A 91 0.97 -1.91 4.19
C HIS A 91 1.54 -0.64 3.54
N VAL A 92 2.14 -0.78 2.36
CA VAL A 92 2.73 0.34 1.62
C VAL A 92 1.64 1.33 1.16
N LEU A 93 0.56 0.84 0.56
CA LEU A 93 -0.52 1.68 0.07
C LEU A 93 -1.22 2.46 1.18
N LEU A 94 -1.44 1.84 2.34
CA LEU A 94 -2.04 2.52 3.49
C LEU A 94 -1.14 3.66 3.98
N HIS A 95 0.17 3.42 4.07
CA HIS A 95 1.14 4.42 4.47
C HIS A 95 1.12 5.64 3.53
N GLU A 96 1.25 5.40 2.22
CA GLU A 96 1.23 6.48 1.22
C GLU A 96 -0.13 7.17 1.11
N TYR A 97 -1.23 6.45 1.33
CA TYR A 97 -2.57 7.05 1.33
C TYR A 97 -2.78 8.00 2.51
N LEU A 98 -2.25 7.68 3.69
CA LEU A 98 -2.26 8.60 4.83
C LEU A 98 -1.46 9.88 4.51
N HIS A 99 -0.31 9.75 3.84
CA HIS A 99 0.41 10.93 3.32
C HIS A 99 -0.42 11.72 2.31
N ALA A 100 -1.11 11.04 1.40
CA ALA A 100 -2.02 11.67 0.46
C ALA A 100 -3.18 12.37 1.17
N LEU A 101 -3.62 11.94 2.35
CA LEU A 101 -4.61 12.65 3.17
C LEU A 101 -4.06 13.87 3.90
N GLY A 102 -2.75 14.14 3.79
CA GLY A 102 -2.10 15.33 4.33
C GLY A 102 -1.34 15.10 5.64
N LEU A 103 -1.16 13.85 6.06
CA LEU A 103 -0.36 13.52 7.24
C LEU A 103 1.12 13.47 6.85
N LEU A 104 1.94 14.36 7.42
CA LEU A 104 3.36 14.48 7.05
C LEU A 104 4.32 13.98 8.12
N ASP A 105 3.83 13.73 9.33
CA ASP A 105 4.64 13.23 10.44
C ASP A 105 4.76 11.69 10.34
N GLU A 106 5.96 11.21 10.03
CA GLU A 106 6.26 9.78 9.90
C GLU A 106 5.94 8.95 11.14
N GLN A 107 6.13 9.51 12.34
CA GLN A 107 5.83 8.80 13.58
C GLN A 107 4.32 8.62 13.73
N LEU A 108 3.56 9.67 13.44
CA LEU A 108 2.10 9.63 13.46
C LEU A 108 1.55 8.68 12.38
N VAL A 109 2.08 8.76 11.15
CA VAL A 109 1.68 7.87 10.05
C VAL A 109 1.98 6.42 10.41
N GLY A 110 3.18 6.12 10.88
CA GLY A 110 3.54 4.76 11.33
C GLY A 110 2.62 4.23 12.44
N ALA A 111 2.33 5.05 13.44
CA ALA A 111 1.40 4.69 14.52
C ALA A 111 -0.01 4.39 13.99
N MET A 112 -0.52 5.20 13.06
CA MET A 112 -1.84 4.96 12.47
C MET A 112 -1.86 3.75 11.54
N VAL A 113 -0.83 3.53 10.72
CA VAL A 113 -0.72 2.30 9.90
C VAL A 113 -0.82 1.07 10.81
N HIS A 114 -0.14 1.09 11.95
CA HIS A 114 -0.21 0.00 12.93
C HIS A 114 -1.61 -0.16 13.53
N GLU A 115 -2.19 0.93 14.06
CA GLU A 115 -3.49 0.90 14.70
C GLU A 115 -4.59 0.41 13.74
N ILE A 116 -4.59 0.92 12.51
CA ILE A 116 -5.53 0.56 11.45
C ILE A 116 -5.38 -0.91 11.08
N SER A 117 -4.15 -1.35 10.78
CA SER A 117 -3.90 -2.75 10.40
C SER A 117 -4.34 -3.71 11.50
N ARG A 118 -3.97 -3.41 12.76
CA ARG A 118 -4.39 -4.21 13.92
C ARG A 118 -5.90 -4.26 14.08
N LYS A 119 -6.58 -3.11 13.96
CA LYS A 119 -8.02 -2.99 14.18
C LYS A 119 -8.84 -3.73 13.12
N PHE A 120 -8.46 -3.61 11.84
CA PHE A 120 -9.26 -4.12 10.73
C PHE A 120 -8.80 -5.48 10.21
N LEU A 121 -7.52 -5.83 10.34
CA LEU A 121 -6.96 -7.08 9.85
C LEU A 121 -6.60 -8.06 10.98
N GLY A 122 -6.46 -7.57 12.21
CA GLY A 122 -6.06 -8.35 13.37
C GLY A 122 -4.55 -8.30 13.65
N GLU A 123 -4.16 -8.68 14.87
CA GLU A 123 -2.77 -8.61 15.36
C GLU A 123 -1.78 -9.46 14.55
N ASN A 124 -2.22 -10.64 14.12
CA ASN A 124 -1.36 -11.62 13.46
C ASN A 124 -1.31 -11.49 11.94
N HIS A 125 -2.09 -10.57 11.35
CA HIS A 125 -2.07 -10.37 9.91
C HIS A 125 -0.70 -9.86 9.47
N PRO A 126 -0.10 -10.36 8.37
CA PRO A 126 1.26 -9.98 7.98
C PRO A 126 1.45 -8.47 7.81
N ALA A 127 0.44 -7.74 7.31
CA ALA A 127 0.49 -6.28 7.21
C ALA A 127 0.59 -5.57 8.59
N THR A 128 -0.11 -6.10 9.60
CA THR A 128 0.01 -5.62 10.98
C THR A 128 1.40 -5.90 11.53
N VAL A 129 1.96 -7.08 11.26
CA VAL A 129 3.32 -7.42 11.69
C VAL A 129 4.36 -6.52 11.01
N MET A 130 4.20 -6.21 9.71
CA MET A 130 5.06 -5.29 8.97
C MET A 130 5.06 -3.89 9.57
N SER A 131 3.91 -3.40 10.05
CA SER A 131 3.83 -2.06 10.69
C SER A 131 4.67 -1.90 11.96
N VAL A 132 5.04 -3.01 12.61
CA VAL A 132 5.85 -3.00 13.83
C VAL A 132 7.29 -3.44 13.55
N LYS A 133 7.46 -4.51 12.78
CA LYS A 133 8.76 -5.16 12.55
C LYS A 133 9.46 -4.71 11.26
N GLY A 134 8.78 -3.91 10.44
CA GLY A 134 9.23 -3.51 9.11
C GLY A 134 9.01 -4.61 8.05
N VAL A 135 8.98 -4.18 6.79
CA VAL A 135 8.81 -5.08 5.61
C VAL A 135 9.95 -6.10 5.48
N THR A 136 11.16 -5.76 5.94
CA THR A 136 12.34 -6.64 5.90
C THR A 136 12.22 -7.85 6.81
N HIS A 137 11.29 -7.85 7.77
CA HIS A 137 10.97 -9.03 8.59
C HIS A 137 10.52 -10.22 7.73
N PHE A 138 9.74 -9.97 6.68
CA PHE A 138 9.26 -10.99 5.75
C PHE A 138 10.10 -11.08 4.48
N PHE A 139 10.70 -9.97 4.05
CA PHE A 139 11.44 -9.89 2.79
C PHE A 139 12.87 -9.38 3.01
N PRO A 140 13.74 -10.13 3.70
CA PRO A 140 15.12 -9.69 3.91
C PRO A 140 15.90 -9.48 2.60
N PHE A 141 15.47 -10.12 1.51
CA PHE A 141 16.10 -10.08 0.19
C PHE A 141 15.86 -8.78 -0.59
N ILE A 142 14.92 -7.92 -0.19
CA ILE A 142 14.63 -6.67 -0.92
C ILE A 142 15.72 -5.61 -0.72
N MET A 143 16.57 -5.77 0.30
CA MET A 143 17.73 -4.91 0.62
C MET A 143 18.90 -5.07 -0.36
N HIS A 144 18.66 -5.45 -1.61
CA HIS A 144 19.73 -5.63 -2.59
C HIS A 144 20.13 -4.30 -3.21
N TYR A 145 21.27 -3.77 -2.74
CA TYR A 145 21.98 -2.65 -3.34
C TYR A 145 22.46 -3.08 -4.74
N ALA A 146 21.90 -2.52 -5.81
CA ALA A 146 22.51 -2.61 -7.13
C ALA A 146 23.42 -1.38 -7.28
N PRO A 147 24.76 -1.52 -7.25
CA PRO A 147 25.64 -0.41 -7.55
C PRO A 147 25.45 -0.05 -9.03
N GLY A 148 24.92 1.14 -9.30
CA GLY A 148 24.64 1.62 -10.64
C GLY A 148 24.09 3.05 -10.63
N THR A 149 24.13 3.71 -11.78
CA THR A 149 23.45 4.99 -12.02
C THR A 149 21.98 4.86 -11.66
N LEU A 150 21.45 5.82 -10.89
CA LEU A 150 20.00 5.93 -10.66
C LEU A 150 19.31 5.90 -12.02
N PRO A 151 18.36 4.98 -12.27
CA PRO A 151 17.60 5.01 -13.50
C PRO A 151 16.89 6.36 -13.62
N GLU A 152 16.75 6.86 -14.85
CA GLU A 152 15.93 8.03 -15.10
C GLU A 152 14.52 7.76 -14.55
N LEU A 153 14.00 8.69 -13.73
CA LEU A 153 12.72 8.50 -13.05
C LEU A 153 11.58 8.50 -14.07
N LYS A 154 11.27 7.33 -14.62
CA LYS A 154 10.17 7.10 -15.55
C LYS A 154 8.98 6.55 -14.77
N VAL A 155 8.04 7.44 -14.44
CA VAL A 155 6.78 7.06 -13.79
C VAL A 155 5.80 6.56 -14.84
N GLU A 156 5.36 5.32 -14.71
CA GLU A 156 4.28 4.72 -15.49
C GLU A 156 2.97 4.84 -14.72
N ILE A 157 1.99 5.56 -15.27
CA ILE A 157 0.68 5.74 -14.63
C ILE A 157 -0.17 4.48 -14.81
N VAL A 158 -0.60 3.88 -13.70
CA VAL A 158 -1.58 2.80 -13.69
C VAL A 158 -2.96 3.39 -13.97
N ARG A 159 -3.53 3.04 -15.12
CA ARG A 159 -4.85 3.54 -15.53
C ARG A 159 -5.96 2.92 -14.67
N ASN A 160 -7.00 3.72 -14.38
CA ASN A 160 -8.20 3.31 -13.64
C ASN A 160 -7.92 2.77 -12.22
N PHE A 161 -6.89 3.30 -11.55
CA PHE A 161 -6.46 2.85 -10.23
C PHE A 161 -7.45 3.18 -9.11
N SER A 162 -7.83 4.45 -8.93
CA SER A 162 -8.96 4.80 -8.05
C SER A 162 -10.19 4.91 -8.94
N GLN A 163 -11.14 3.98 -8.76
CA GLN A 163 -12.45 4.02 -9.43
C GLN A 163 -13.52 4.71 -8.59
N GLN A 164 -13.18 5.27 -7.43
CA GLN A 164 -14.06 6.14 -6.66
C GLN A 164 -14.04 7.56 -7.27
N GLY A 165 -14.31 7.64 -8.58
CA GLY A 165 -14.70 8.89 -9.20
C GLY A 165 -15.98 9.36 -8.56
N THR A 166 -15.98 10.58 -8.03
CA THR A 166 -17.21 11.30 -7.68
C THR A 166 -18.20 11.14 -8.82
N ASN A 167 -19.27 10.37 -8.60
CA ASN A 167 -20.46 10.45 -9.44
C ASN A 167 -21.02 11.85 -9.22
N TYR A 168 -20.65 12.80 -10.08
CA TYR A 168 -21.49 13.96 -10.31
C TYR A 168 -22.76 13.40 -10.96
N PHE A 169 -23.81 13.23 -10.17
CA PHE A 169 -25.15 13.17 -10.73
C PHE A 169 -25.39 14.52 -11.40
N VAL A 170 -25.54 14.51 -12.73
CA VAL A 170 -26.08 15.65 -13.50
C VAL A 170 -27.59 15.49 -13.56
#